data_AF-A0A803VZS8-F1
#
_entry.id   AF-A0A803VZS8-F1
#
_cell.length_a   1.000
_cell.length_b   1.000
_cell.length_c   1.000
_cell.angle_alpha   90.00
_cell.angle_beta   90.00
_cell.angle_gamma   90.00
#
_symmetry.space_group_name_H-M   'P 1'
#
loop_
_entity.id
_entity.type
_entity.pdbx_description
1 polymer ?
#
loop_
_entity_poly.entity_id
_entity_poly.type
_entity_poly.pdbx_seq_one_letter_code
_entity_poly.pdbx_strand_id
1 'polypeptide(L)'
;MAPGLSASPPLVVLLLSLLGLAAAGKLLVMDVDGSPWLSVQEVLERLKQKGHEVVVVAPEVSMHIKPSKSFVLKMYSVPYTKEVMEKNFNVFLQTSFEEGSFLERFLKIYDAMKKFGNMSAVACEHLLQNKELMRYLEESKFDALLTDPVVPCGVILAEHLSLPSVYFLRGIPCGLDFEATQCPNPASYVPRAFSQLTDRMTFLQRVKNLLFDTQNLFLCDFAFDPFSKLFLQQDVTVQDLLHQASVWLLRSEFVLEYPRPLIPWRAGGFSWSQYVAIAPISKCGGGNDTLQTSPCTLGLAT
;
A
#
# COMPACT_ATOMS: atom_id res chain seq x y z
N MET A 1 -33.51 -31.36 21.81
CA MET A 1 -33.70 -31.70 20.38
C MET A 1 -33.65 -30.40 19.61
N ALA A 2 -32.50 -30.07 19.02
CA ALA A 2 -32.38 -28.92 18.12
C ALA A 2 -32.84 -29.38 16.72
N PRO A 3 -33.72 -28.65 16.03
CA PRO A 3 -34.13 -29.01 14.69
C PRO A 3 -32.94 -28.82 13.74
N GLY A 4 -32.45 -29.92 13.17
CA GLY A 4 -31.40 -29.88 12.16
C GLY A 4 -31.94 -29.18 10.90
N LEU A 5 -31.41 -28.00 10.60
CA LEU A 5 -31.61 -27.31 9.33
C LEU A 5 -30.91 -28.12 8.23
N SER A 6 -31.63 -29.05 7.61
CA SER A 6 -31.21 -29.69 6.35
C SER A 6 -31.46 -28.69 5.22
N ALA A 7 -30.40 -28.06 4.71
CA ALA A 7 -30.49 -27.25 3.50
C ALA A 7 -30.85 -28.16 2.32
N SER A 8 -31.88 -27.79 1.55
CA SER A 8 -32.33 -28.59 0.41
C SER A 8 -31.26 -28.60 -0.71
N PRO A 9 -31.03 -29.73 -1.40
CA PRO A 9 -30.04 -29.83 -2.48
C PRO A 9 -30.13 -28.72 -3.55
N PRO A 10 -31.32 -28.28 -4.01
CA PRO A 10 -31.40 -27.19 -4.99
C PRO A 10 -31.00 -25.83 -4.41
N LEU A 11 -31.17 -25.60 -3.10
CA LEU A 11 -30.70 -24.37 -2.44
C LEU A 11 -29.17 -24.31 -2.40
N VAL A 12 -28.53 -25.45 -2.15
CA VAL A 12 -27.07 -25.58 -2.17
C VAL A 12 -26.51 -25.38 -3.59
N VAL A 13 -27.14 -25.96 -4.61
CA VAL A 13 -26.75 -25.77 -6.01
C VAL A 13 -26.97 -24.32 -6.46
N LEU A 14 -28.05 -23.66 -6.02
CA LEU A 14 -28.30 -22.25 -6.30
C LEU A 14 -27.22 -21.36 -5.67
N LEU A 15 -26.86 -21.60 -4.40
CA LEU A 15 -25.79 -20.87 -3.70
C LEU A 15 -24.41 -21.09 -4.36
N LEU A 16 -24.10 -22.32 -4.79
CA LEU A 16 -22.88 -22.65 -5.53
C LEU A 16 -22.84 -22.01 -6.93
N SER A 17 -23.99 -21.89 -7.59
CA SER A 17 -24.09 -21.20 -8.88
C SER A 17 -23.91 -19.68 -8.73
N LEU A 18 -24.39 -19.09 -7.63
CA LEU A 18 -24.20 -17.68 -7.30
C LEU A 18 -22.74 -17.37 -6.87
N LEU A 19 -22.05 -18.33 -6.24
CA LEU A 19 -20.61 -18.24 -5.96
C LEU A 19 -19.76 -18.20 -7.24
N GLY A 20 -20.23 -18.79 -8.34
CA GLY A 20 -19.59 -18.74 -9.66
C GLY A 20 -19.78 -17.42 -10.41
N LEU A 21 -20.75 -16.58 -10.01
CA LEU A 21 -20.92 -15.21 -10.49
C LEU A 21 -20.27 -14.22 -9.52
N ALA A 22 -18.97 -14.36 -9.27
CA ALA A 22 -18.22 -13.24 -8.70
C ALA A 22 -18.25 -12.09 -9.72
N ALA A 23 -19.02 -11.04 -9.43
CA ALA A 23 -19.08 -9.87 -10.30
C ALA A 23 -17.68 -9.25 -10.40
N ALA A 24 -17.18 -9.12 -11.62
CA ALA A 24 -15.92 -8.47 -11.87
C ALA A 24 -16.03 -6.97 -11.56
N GLY A 25 -15.41 -6.54 -10.46
CA GLY A 25 -15.37 -5.13 -10.07
C GLY A 25 -14.44 -4.29 -10.93
N LYS A 26 -14.61 -2.97 -10.84
CA LYS A 26 -13.80 -1.93 -11.48
C LYS A 26 -12.81 -1.35 -10.48
N LEU A 27 -11.52 -1.57 -10.70
CA LEU A 27 -10.45 -1.13 -9.81
C LEU A 27 -9.70 0.07 -10.38
N LEU A 28 -9.45 1.04 -9.51
CA LEU A 28 -8.50 2.12 -9.74
C LEU A 28 -7.14 1.71 -9.18
N VAL A 29 -6.07 1.96 -9.91
CA VAL A 29 -4.70 1.64 -9.49
C VAL A 29 -3.86 2.88 -9.61
N MET A 30 -3.22 3.27 -8.51
CA MET A 30 -2.21 4.33 -8.49
C MET A 30 -1.05 3.84 -7.63
N ASP A 31 0.03 3.42 -8.28
CA ASP A 31 1.15 2.76 -7.60
C ASP A 31 2.48 3.46 -7.89
N VAL A 32 3.49 3.11 -7.09
CA VAL A 32 4.83 3.65 -7.16
C VAL A 32 5.55 3.02 -8.36
N ASP A 33 6.08 3.88 -9.23
CA ASP A 33 6.91 3.46 -10.35
C ASP A 33 8.28 2.93 -9.88
N GLY A 34 8.96 2.16 -10.72
CA GLY A 34 10.21 1.48 -10.37
C GLY A 34 10.03 -0.03 -10.23
N SER A 35 10.79 -0.65 -9.32
CA SER A 35 10.67 -2.08 -9.05
C SER A 35 9.33 -2.50 -8.42
N PRO A 36 8.63 -1.68 -7.59
CA PRO A 36 7.30 -2.03 -7.08
C PRO A 36 6.28 -2.33 -8.18
N TRP A 37 6.28 -1.50 -9.22
CA TRP A 37 5.36 -1.61 -10.35
C TRP A 37 5.41 -2.98 -11.06
N LEU A 38 6.58 -3.61 -11.13
CA LEU A 38 6.72 -4.92 -11.79
C LEU A 38 5.86 -6.00 -11.10
N SER A 39 5.80 -5.99 -9.77
CA SER A 39 4.93 -6.89 -9.01
C SER A 39 3.45 -6.56 -9.23
N VAL A 40 3.12 -5.27 -9.30
CA VAL A 40 1.75 -4.80 -9.54
C VAL A 40 1.27 -5.26 -10.90
N GLN A 41 2.12 -5.15 -11.93
CA GLN A 41 1.77 -5.52 -13.30
C GLN A 41 1.30 -6.98 -13.41
N GLU A 42 1.97 -7.91 -12.73
CA GLU A 42 1.54 -9.32 -12.69
C GLU A 42 0.17 -9.50 -12.02
N VAL A 43 -0.11 -8.72 -10.97
CA VAL A 43 -1.43 -8.70 -10.32
C VAL A 43 -2.50 -8.17 -11.28
N LEU A 44 -2.22 -7.08 -12.00
CA LEU A 44 -3.18 -6.48 -12.94
C LEU A 44 -3.53 -7.43 -14.09
N GLU A 45 -2.55 -8.19 -14.60
CA GLU A 45 -2.78 -9.22 -15.61
C GLU A 45 -3.75 -10.30 -15.13
N ARG A 46 -3.59 -10.77 -13.89
CA ARG A 46 -4.48 -11.77 -13.28
C ARG A 46 -5.87 -11.21 -12.99
N LEU A 47 -5.96 -9.96 -12.52
CA LEU A 47 -7.25 -9.28 -12.33
C LEU A 47 -8.00 -9.15 -13.67
N LYS A 48 -7.29 -8.80 -14.75
CA LYS A 48 -7.89 -8.74 -16.08
C LYS A 48 -8.40 -10.10 -16.55
N GLN A 49 -7.64 -11.17 -16.34
CA GLN A 49 -8.05 -12.54 -16.68
C GLN A 49 -9.31 -12.98 -15.91
N LYS A 50 -9.50 -12.45 -14.70
CA LYS A 50 -10.70 -12.66 -13.88
C LYS A 50 -11.87 -11.73 -14.26
N GLY A 51 -11.71 -10.92 -15.29
CA GLY A 51 -12.76 -10.07 -15.85
C GLY A 51 -12.80 -8.65 -15.28
N HIS A 52 -11.94 -8.30 -14.31
CA HIS A 52 -11.95 -6.97 -13.70
C HIS A 52 -11.62 -5.87 -14.72
N GLU A 53 -12.32 -4.75 -14.61
CA GLU A 53 -11.96 -3.52 -15.32
C GLU A 53 -10.92 -2.78 -14.49
N VAL A 54 -9.72 -2.59 -15.04
CA VAL A 54 -8.61 -1.96 -14.32
C VAL A 54 -8.24 -0.66 -15.02
N VAL A 55 -8.22 0.43 -14.26
CA VAL A 55 -7.73 1.73 -14.71
C VAL A 55 -6.51 2.10 -13.88
N VAL A 56 -5.38 2.38 -14.54
CA VAL A 56 -4.15 2.83 -13.92
C VAL A 56 -4.01 4.32 -14.14
N VAL A 57 -3.72 5.07 -13.09
CA VAL A 57 -3.37 6.50 -13.14
C VAL A 57 -1.88 6.66 -12.85
N ALA A 58 -1.16 7.34 -13.74
CA ALA A 58 0.27 7.57 -13.60
C ALA A 58 0.70 8.90 -14.22
N PRO A 59 1.85 9.47 -13.83
CA PRO A 59 2.43 10.61 -14.53
C PRO A 59 2.79 10.24 -15.98
N GLU A 60 2.79 11.20 -16.89
CA GLU A 60 3.28 11.00 -18.27
C GLU A 60 4.79 10.67 -18.31
N VAL A 61 5.52 11.09 -17.28
CA VAL A 61 6.93 10.77 -17.07
C VAL A 61 7.04 9.59 -16.12
N SER A 62 7.33 8.41 -16.68
CA SER A 62 7.43 7.14 -15.96
C SER A 62 8.69 6.35 -16.37
N MET A 63 9.17 5.49 -15.47
CA MET A 63 10.25 4.52 -15.68
C MET A 63 9.71 3.24 -16.34
N HIS A 64 8.72 2.60 -15.72
CA HIS A 64 8.22 1.29 -16.15
C HIS A 64 6.74 1.25 -16.51
N ILE A 65 5.94 2.23 -16.05
CA ILE A 65 4.50 2.26 -16.34
C ILE A 65 4.27 2.61 -17.81
N LYS A 66 3.75 1.65 -18.58
CA LYS A 66 3.49 1.79 -20.03
C LYS A 66 2.10 1.26 -20.39
N PRO A 67 1.51 1.69 -21.52
CA PRO A 67 0.25 1.13 -21.99
C PRO A 67 0.32 -0.39 -22.12
N SER A 68 -0.72 -1.07 -21.66
CA SER A 68 -0.86 -2.53 -21.71
C SER A 68 -2.27 -2.91 -22.12
N LYS A 69 -2.47 -4.15 -22.57
CA LYS A 69 -3.81 -4.71 -22.82
C LYS A 69 -4.54 -5.07 -21.52
N SER A 70 -3.82 -5.15 -20.41
CA SER A 70 -4.34 -5.61 -19.12
C SER A 70 -5.10 -4.52 -18.35
N PHE A 71 -4.91 -3.24 -18.70
CA PHE A 71 -5.54 -2.11 -18.02
C PHE A 71 -5.65 -0.90 -18.95
N VAL A 72 -6.52 0.04 -18.60
CA VAL A 72 -6.60 1.35 -19.25
C VAL A 72 -5.65 2.29 -18.53
N LEU A 73 -4.72 2.91 -19.25
CA LEU A 73 -3.79 3.88 -18.67
C LEU A 73 -4.32 5.32 -18.84
N LYS A 74 -4.39 6.07 -17.75
CA LYS A 74 -4.68 7.51 -17.70
C LYS A 74 -3.44 8.24 -17.22
N MET A 75 -2.94 9.15 -18.05
CA MET A 75 -1.73 9.92 -17.76
C MET A 75 -2.06 11.36 -17.40
N TYR A 76 -1.25 11.98 -16.56
CA TYR A 76 -1.33 13.40 -16.24
C TYR A 76 0.05 14.06 -16.35
N SER A 77 0.06 15.36 -16.66
CA SER A 77 1.30 16.10 -16.86
C SER A 77 1.97 16.50 -15.55
N VAL A 78 3.29 16.49 -15.54
CA VAL A 78 4.12 16.80 -14.38
C VAL A 78 5.23 17.79 -14.74
N PRO A 79 5.67 18.65 -13.81
CA PRO A 79 6.58 19.76 -14.09
C PRO A 79 8.05 19.32 -14.03
N TYR A 80 8.37 18.11 -14.47
CA TYR A 80 9.74 17.59 -14.51
C TYR A 80 9.93 16.67 -15.71
N THR A 81 11.15 16.57 -16.20
CA THR A 81 11.49 15.70 -17.33
C THR A 81 11.94 14.32 -16.85
N LYS A 82 11.99 13.38 -17.80
CA LYS A 82 12.46 12.02 -17.52
C LYS A 82 13.91 12.00 -17.02
N GLU A 83 14.76 12.86 -17.56
CA GLU A 83 16.17 12.96 -17.18
C GLU A 83 16.32 13.41 -15.73
N VAL A 84 15.46 14.34 -15.27
CA VAL A 84 15.45 14.82 -13.88
C VAL A 84 15.03 13.69 -12.94
N MET A 85 13.98 12.95 -13.29
CA MET A 85 13.51 11.79 -12.52
C MET A 85 14.58 10.69 -12.44
N GLU A 86 15.16 10.28 -13.57
CA GLU A 86 16.21 9.26 -13.63
C GLU A 86 17.46 9.67 -12.84
N LYS A 87 17.86 10.95 -12.92
CA LYS A 87 18.97 11.49 -12.14
C LYS A 87 18.69 11.40 -10.63
N ASN A 88 17.51 11.81 -10.18
CA ASN A 88 17.14 11.75 -8.77
C ASN A 88 17.06 10.30 -8.26
N PHE A 89 16.53 9.39 -9.08
CA PHE A 89 16.50 7.97 -8.77
C PHE A 89 17.92 7.37 -8.65
N ASN A 90 18.82 7.69 -9.57
CA ASN A 90 20.21 7.24 -9.51
C ASN A 90 20.94 7.79 -8.28
N VAL A 91 20.73 9.06 -7.94
CA VAL A 91 21.28 9.67 -6.71
C VAL A 91 20.74 8.95 -5.47
N PHE A 92 19.44 8.65 -5.43
CA PHE A 92 18.83 7.91 -4.32
C PHE A 92 19.44 6.50 -4.17
N LEU A 93 19.61 5.77 -5.28
CA LEU A 93 20.23 4.46 -5.27
C LEU A 93 21.68 4.51 -4.78
N GLN A 94 22.51 5.39 -5.35
CA GLN A 94 23.91 5.54 -4.95
C GLN A 94 24.01 5.88 -3.45
N THR A 95 23.24 6.86 -3.01
CA THR A 95 23.18 7.29 -1.60
C THR A 95 22.78 6.16 -0.66
N SER A 96 21.88 5.27 -1.08
CA SER A 96 21.37 4.18 -0.23
C SER A 96 22.41 3.08 0.05
N PHE A 97 23.37 2.90 -0.86
CA PHE A 97 24.42 1.90 -0.79
C PHE A 97 25.81 2.46 -0.44
N GLU A 98 25.96 3.78 -0.39
CA GLU A 98 27.20 4.41 0.03
C GLU A 98 27.56 4.07 1.48
N GLU A 99 28.82 3.68 1.68
CA GLU A 99 29.40 3.47 3.00
C GLU A 99 29.75 4.81 3.65
N GLY A 100 29.73 4.85 4.99
CA GLY A 100 30.03 6.04 5.76
C GLY A 100 29.73 5.86 7.24
N SER A 101 30.00 6.90 8.04
CA SER A 101 29.59 6.89 9.44
C SER A 101 28.05 6.87 9.56
N PHE A 102 27.55 6.43 10.72
CA PHE A 102 26.11 6.36 10.98
C PHE A 102 25.40 7.70 10.72
N LEU A 103 25.98 8.81 11.19
CA LEU A 103 25.40 10.14 11.05
C LEU A 103 25.41 10.63 9.60
N GLU A 104 26.53 10.46 8.89
CA GLU A 104 26.62 10.84 7.47
C GLU A 104 25.60 10.07 6.63
N ARG A 105 25.47 8.77 6.88
CA ARG A 105 24.49 7.93 6.19
C ARG A 105 23.06 8.38 6.48
N PHE A 106 22.74 8.67 7.74
CA PHE A 106 21.43 9.20 8.11
C PHE A 106 21.11 10.51 7.38
N LEU A 107 22.04 11.48 7.39
CA LEU A 107 21.85 12.77 6.73
C LEU A 107 21.69 12.63 5.21
N LYS A 108 22.47 11.76 4.56
CA LYS A 108 22.34 11.53 3.12
C LYS A 108 21.01 10.84 2.77
N ILE A 109 20.61 9.81 3.51
CA ILE A 109 19.31 9.14 3.33
C ILE A 109 18.17 10.14 3.57
N TYR A 110 18.29 11.00 4.58
CA TYR A 110 17.37 12.08 4.86
C TYR A 110 17.20 13.00 3.65
N ASP A 111 18.29 13.54 3.10
CA ASP A 111 18.24 14.44 1.95
C ASP A 111 17.64 13.76 0.71
N ALA A 112 17.94 12.47 0.53
CA ALA A 112 17.42 11.68 -0.58
C ALA A 112 15.91 11.43 -0.44
N MET A 113 15.44 11.05 0.74
CA MET A 113 14.01 10.85 1.05
C MET A 113 13.22 12.14 0.91
N LYS A 114 13.75 13.26 1.40
CA LYS A 114 13.09 14.58 1.28
C LYS A 114 12.96 15.02 -0.18
N LYS A 115 14.00 14.82 -1.01
CA LYS A 115 13.95 15.12 -2.45
C LYS A 115 12.93 14.24 -3.18
N PHE A 116 12.91 12.94 -2.86
CA PHE A 116 11.94 12.00 -3.42
C PHE A 116 10.51 12.40 -3.02
N GLY A 117 10.26 12.61 -1.73
CA GLY A 117 8.97 13.05 -1.20
C GLY A 117 8.48 14.36 -1.83
N ASN A 118 9.34 15.36 -1.98
CA ASN A 118 9.02 16.61 -2.66
C ASN A 118 8.59 16.41 -4.13
N MET A 119 9.35 15.61 -4.88
CA MET A 119 9.01 15.31 -6.28
C MET A 119 7.67 14.57 -6.39
N SER A 120 7.45 13.59 -5.53
CA SER A 120 6.21 12.82 -5.49
C SER A 120 5.02 13.68 -5.03
N ALA A 121 5.21 14.61 -4.09
CA ALA A 121 4.18 15.55 -3.65
C ALA A 121 3.78 16.52 -4.76
N VAL A 122 4.75 17.07 -5.51
CA VAL A 122 4.48 17.90 -6.70
C VAL A 122 3.72 17.11 -7.76
N ALA A 123 4.11 15.85 -8.02
CA ALA A 123 3.36 15.00 -8.93
C ALA A 123 1.92 14.77 -8.44
N CYS A 124 1.72 14.60 -7.13
CA CYS A 124 0.40 14.43 -6.55
C CYS A 124 -0.47 15.69 -6.67
N GLU A 125 0.12 16.86 -6.42
CA GLU A 125 -0.56 18.15 -6.57
C GLU A 125 -1.05 18.36 -8.01
N HIS A 126 -0.21 18.04 -9.00
CA HIS A 126 -0.58 18.12 -10.42
C HIS A 126 -1.72 17.16 -10.81
N LEU A 127 -1.79 15.97 -10.19
CA LEU A 127 -2.92 15.07 -10.36
C LEU A 127 -4.22 15.68 -9.80
N LEU A 128 -4.19 16.15 -8.56
CA LEU A 128 -5.36 16.72 -7.89
C LEU A 128 -5.85 18.01 -8.55
N GLN A 129 -4.94 18.79 -9.15
CA GLN A 129 -5.28 20.00 -9.93
C GLN A 129 -5.82 19.69 -11.33
N ASN A 130 -5.64 18.47 -11.84
CA ASN A 130 -6.15 18.06 -13.15
C ASN A 130 -7.65 17.79 -13.09
N LYS A 131 -8.44 18.86 -13.25
CA LYS A 131 -9.92 18.82 -13.19
C LYS A 131 -10.56 17.83 -14.16
N GLU A 132 -9.99 17.66 -15.35
CA GLU A 132 -10.55 16.73 -16.34
C GLU A 132 -10.40 15.28 -15.89
N LEU A 133 -9.19 14.92 -15.43
CA LEU A 133 -8.92 13.58 -14.93
C LEU A 133 -9.67 13.29 -13.63
N MET A 134 -9.66 14.23 -12.68
CA MET A 134 -10.39 14.06 -11.42
C MET A 134 -11.89 13.85 -11.65
N ARG A 135 -12.52 14.65 -12.52
CA ARG A 135 -13.92 14.45 -12.91
C ARG A 135 -14.15 13.06 -13.53
N TYR A 136 -13.26 12.62 -14.42
CA TYR A 136 -13.36 11.26 -14.98
C TYR A 136 -13.29 10.18 -13.90
N LEU A 137 -12.42 10.35 -12.90
CA LEU A 137 -12.26 9.38 -11.82
C LEU A 137 -13.50 9.31 -10.93
N GLU A 138 -14.10 10.46 -10.58
CA GLU A 138 -15.34 10.56 -9.82
C GLU A 138 -16.53 9.94 -10.57
N GLU A 139 -16.69 10.25 -11.86
CA GLU A 139 -17.79 9.75 -12.68
C GLU A 139 -17.67 8.26 -13.01
N SER A 140 -16.44 7.72 -13.00
CA SER A 140 -16.14 6.34 -13.37
C SER A 140 -16.60 5.29 -12.37
N LYS A 141 -16.93 5.68 -11.12
CA LYS A 141 -17.45 4.83 -10.04
C LYS A 141 -16.67 3.54 -9.84
N PHE A 142 -15.47 3.66 -9.27
CA PHE A 142 -14.63 2.52 -8.91
C PHE A 142 -15.14 1.80 -7.65
N ASP A 143 -14.84 0.51 -7.54
CA ASP A 143 -15.19 -0.29 -6.37
C ASP A 143 -14.11 -0.25 -5.28
N ALA A 144 -12.84 -0.11 -5.67
CA ALA A 144 -11.69 -0.01 -4.76
C ALA A 144 -10.48 0.65 -5.44
N LEU A 145 -9.55 1.15 -4.62
CA LEU A 145 -8.26 1.69 -5.06
C LEU A 145 -7.11 0.80 -4.59
N LEU A 146 -6.26 0.32 -5.51
CA LEU A 146 -5.03 -0.41 -5.22
C LEU A 146 -3.82 0.55 -5.28
N THR A 147 -3.00 0.59 -4.23
CA THR A 147 -1.83 1.49 -4.15
C THR A 147 -0.74 0.95 -3.23
N ASP A 148 0.51 1.36 -3.44
CA ASP A 148 1.59 1.19 -2.47
C ASP A 148 1.71 2.48 -1.61
N PRO A 149 1.35 2.44 -0.32
CA PRO A 149 1.31 3.62 0.55
C PRO A 149 2.69 4.19 0.92
N VAL A 150 3.80 3.61 0.43
CA VAL A 150 5.14 4.23 0.54
C VAL A 150 5.14 5.64 -0.04
N VAL A 151 4.32 5.89 -1.07
CA VAL A 151 3.99 7.25 -1.53
C VAL A 151 2.51 7.49 -1.26
N PRO A 152 2.13 8.46 -0.42
CA PRO A 152 0.75 8.55 0.07
C PRO A 152 -0.22 9.15 -0.94
N CYS A 153 0.21 9.47 -2.17
CA CYS A 153 -0.67 10.10 -3.15
C CYS A 153 -1.90 9.23 -3.50
N GLY A 154 -1.72 7.91 -3.64
CA GLY A 154 -2.84 7.00 -3.85
C GLY A 154 -3.79 6.92 -2.65
N VAL A 155 -3.26 7.11 -1.43
CA VAL A 155 -4.06 7.19 -0.20
C VAL A 155 -4.89 8.47 -0.17
N ILE A 156 -4.28 9.61 -0.51
CA ILE A 156 -4.99 10.91 -0.63
C ILE A 156 -6.08 10.81 -1.69
N LEU A 157 -5.78 10.20 -2.83
CA LEU A 157 -6.75 10.00 -3.91
C LEU A 157 -7.91 9.10 -3.47
N ALA A 158 -7.65 8.05 -2.70
CA ALA A 158 -8.68 7.17 -2.17
C ALA A 158 -9.64 7.93 -1.24
N GLU A 159 -9.10 8.77 -0.36
CA GLU A 159 -9.89 9.62 0.55
C GLU A 159 -10.74 10.62 -0.25
N HIS A 160 -10.15 11.30 -1.23
CA HIS A 160 -10.86 12.26 -2.08
C HIS A 160 -12.04 11.63 -2.85
N LEU A 161 -11.86 10.39 -3.33
CA LEU A 161 -12.90 9.65 -4.04
C LEU A 161 -13.81 8.82 -3.12
N SER A 162 -13.55 8.84 -1.81
CA SER A 162 -14.23 8.00 -0.80
C SER A 162 -14.25 6.51 -1.19
N LEU A 163 -13.12 6.00 -1.67
CA LEU A 163 -12.95 4.62 -2.10
C LEU A 163 -12.27 3.76 -1.02
N PRO A 164 -12.68 2.49 -0.84
CA PRO A 164 -11.93 1.57 0.00
C PRO A 164 -10.55 1.32 -0.63
N SER A 165 -9.49 1.47 0.18
CA SER A 165 -8.12 1.31 -0.26
C SER A 165 -7.57 -0.09 0.06
N VAL A 166 -6.87 -0.65 -0.92
CA VAL A 166 -6.13 -1.92 -0.84
C VAL A 166 -4.66 -1.59 -1.00
N TYR A 167 -3.87 -1.86 0.04
CA TYR A 167 -2.45 -1.56 0.03
C TYR A 167 -1.63 -2.75 -0.45
N PHE A 168 -0.75 -2.53 -1.42
CA PHE A 168 0.11 -3.57 -1.98
C PHE A 168 1.58 -3.17 -1.93
N LEU A 169 2.26 -3.56 -0.85
CA LEU A 169 3.60 -3.09 -0.53
C LEU A 169 4.45 -4.20 0.05
N ARG A 170 5.78 -4.01 0.01
CA ARG A 170 6.68 -4.87 0.79
C ARG A 170 6.77 -4.45 2.26
N GLY A 171 6.73 -3.15 2.52
CA GLY A 171 6.84 -2.54 3.84
C GLY A 171 7.22 -1.07 3.70
N ILE A 172 6.99 -0.28 4.76
CA ILE A 172 7.37 1.13 4.78
C ILE A 172 8.72 1.22 5.50
N PRO A 173 9.78 1.85 4.93
CA PRO A 173 11.12 1.84 5.51
C PRO A 173 11.22 2.32 6.97
N CYS A 174 10.30 3.19 7.40
CA CYS A 174 10.24 3.70 8.76
C CYS A 174 9.38 2.87 9.73
N GLY A 175 8.75 1.79 9.25
CA GLY A 175 7.94 0.89 10.07
C GLY A 175 6.49 1.34 10.30
N LEU A 176 6.03 2.39 9.62
CA LEU A 176 4.67 2.90 9.74
C LEU A 176 3.60 1.87 9.38
N ASP A 177 3.92 0.90 8.53
CA ASP A 177 3.03 -0.21 8.22
C ASP A 177 2.76 -1.09 9.45
N PHE A 178 3.69 -1.19 10.40
CA PHE A 178 3.46 -1.92 11.66
C PHE A 178 2.58 -1.12 12.61
N GLU A 179 2.79 0.19 12.69
CA GLU A 179 2.00 1.08 13.54
C GLU A 179 0.56 1.23 13.04
N ALA A 180 0.39 1.41 11.72
CA ALA A 180 -0.90 1.49 11.05
C ALA A 180 -1.67 0.16 11.08
N THR A 181 -0.98 -0.97 11.22
CA THR A 181 -1.63 -2.28 11.37
C THR A 181 -1.74 -2.72 12.82
N GLN A 182 -1.20 -1.96 13.77
CA GLN A 182 -1.06 -2.38 15.19
C GLN A 182 -0.33 -3.72 15.35
N CYS A 183 0.56 -4.06 14.40
CA CYS A 183 1.40 -5.26 14.46
C CYS A 183 2.60 -5.05 15.38
N PRO A 184 2.87 -5.97 16.33
CA PRO A 184 4.08 -5.90 17.14
C PRO A 184 5.36 -5.99 16.29
N ASN A 185 6.26 -5.02 16.46
CA ASN A 185 7.55 -4.99 15.77
C ASN A 185 8.69 -4.61 16.73
N PRO A 186 9.05 -5.49 17.69
CA PRO A 186 9.94 -5.13 18.79
C PRO A 186 11.42 -5.12 18.40
N ALA A 187 12.08 -3.99 18.67
CA ALA A 187 13.52 -3.81 18.44
C ALA A 187 14.43 -4.71 19.32
N SER A 188 13.88 -5.42 20.30
CA SER A 188 14.67 -6.29 21.19
C SER A 188 15.14 -7.59 20.52
N TYR A 189 14.46 -8.06 19.48
CA TYR A 189 14.79 -9.29 18.76
C TYR A 189 14.55 -9.22 17.24
N VAL A 190 13.81 -8.22 16.74
CA VAL A 190 13.67 -7.99 15.30
C VAL A 190 14.76 -6.99 14.88
N PRO A 191 15.77 -7.39 14.09
CA PRO A 191 16.80 -6.47 13.65
C PRO A 191 16.24 -5.45 12.65
N ARG A 192 16.63 -4.19 12.80
CA ARG A 192 16.22 -3.10 11.90
C ARG A 192 16.96 -3.18 10.58
N ALA A 193 16.29 -2.76 9.51
CA ALA A 193 16.89 -2.69 8.20
C ALA A 193 18.22 -1.91 8.27
N PHE A 194 19.23 -2.39 7.55
CA PHE A 194 20.57 -1.80 7.50
C PHE A 194 21.38 -1.76 8.80
N SER A 195 20.90 -2.34 9.90
CA SER A 195 21.66 -2.46 11.16
C SER A 195 22.80 -3.48 11.11
N GLN A 196 22.76 -4.37 10.10
CA GLN A 196 23.62 -5.56 9.94
C GLN A 196 23.52 -6.54 11.14
N LEU A 197 22.40 -6.49 11.87
CA LEU A 197 22.13 -7.37 12.99
C LEU A 197 21.26 -8.56 12.56
N THR A 198 21.29 -9.62 13.35
CA THR A 198 20.46 -10.83 13.18
C THR A 198 19.39 -10.90 14.29
N ASP A 199 18.57 -11.95 14.28
CA ASP A 199 17.64 -12.29 15.37
C ASP A 199 18.36 -12.62 16.69
N ARG A 200 19.65 -12.98 16.62
CA ARG A 200 20.49 -13.28 17.78
C ARG A 200 21.38 -12.09 18.15
N MET A 201 20.84 -11.19 18.97
CA MET A 201 21.55 -10.00 19.45
C MET A 201 21.96 -10.10 20.93
N THR A 202 23.21 -9.75 21.21
CA THR A 202 23.70 -9.41 22.56
C THR A 202 23.04 -8.13 23.08
N PHE A 203 23.17 -7.84 24.39
CA PHE A 203 22.59 -6.63 24.98
C PHE A 203 23.02 -5.34 24.25
N LEU A 204 24.31 -5.16 23.97
CA LEU A 204 24.81 -3.97 23.26
C LEU A 204 24.30 -3.90 21.82
N GLN A 205 24.14 -5.04 21.14
CA GLN A 205 23.55 -5.08 19.81
C GLN A 205 22.06 -4.69 19.84
N ARG A 206 21.31 -5.05 20.89
CA ARG A 206 19.93 -4.60 21.06
C ARG A 206 19.84 -3.09 21.29
N VAL A 207 20.76 -2.54 22.08
CA VAL A 207 20.87 -1.08 22.26
C VAL A 207 21.16 -0.40 20.91
N LYS A 208 22.12 -0.93 20.14
CA LYS A 208 22.37 -0.46 18.76
C LYS A 208 21.11 -0.55 17.91
N ASN A 209 20.39 -1.67 17.95
CA ASN A 209 19.17 -1.86 17.17
C ASN A 209 18.06 -0.86 17.51
N LEU A 210 17.91 -0.52 18.80
CA LEU A 210 16.97 0.51 19.26
C LEU A 210 17.35 1.92 18.77
N LEU A 211 18.64 2.24 18.66
CA LEU A 211 19.10 3.50 18.08
C LEU A 211 18.74 3.59 16.58
N PHE A 212 18.90 2.49 15.84
CA PHE A 212 18.46 2.40 14.45
C PHE A 212 16.93 2.51 14.31
N ASP A 213 16.18 1.99 15.28
CA ASP A 213 14.72 2.11 15.28
C ASP A 213 14.26 3.56 15.47
N THR A 214 14.91 4.27 16.38
CA THR A 214 14.60 5.68 16.66
C THR A 214 14.87 6.55 15.43
N GLN A 215 15.94 6.26 14.69
CA GLN A 215 16.24 6.92 13.40
C GLN A 215 15.11 6.74 12.38
N ASN A 216 14.53 5.54 12.31
CA ASN A 216 13.46 5.22 11.36
C ASN A 216 12.20 6.05 11.61
N LEU A 217 11.84 6.32 12.87
CA LEU A 217 10.71 7.19 13.21
C LEU A 217 10.84 8.58 12.57
N PHE A 218 12.02 9.20 12.68
CA PHE A 218 12.27 10.51 12.06
C PHE A 218 12.22 10.46 10.53
N LEU A 219 12.64 9.36 9.90
CA LEU A 219 12.61 9.24 8.43
C LEU A 219 11.18 9.33 7.85
N CYS A 220 10.18 8.83 8.58
CA CYS A 220 8.77 8.94 8.20
C CYS A 220 8.33 10.39 8.10
N ASP A 221 8.57 11.19 9.15
CA ASP A 221 8.16 12.59 9.20
C ASP A 221 8.68 13.33 7.96
N PHE A 222 9.92 13.09 7.56
CA PHE A 222 10.51 13.79 6.41
C PHE A 222 10.04 13.29 5.04
N ALA A 223 9.70 12.01 4.92
CA ALA A 223 9.14 11.48 3.68
C ALA A 223 7.71 12.00 3.44
N PHE A 224 6.96 12.22 4.51
CA PHE A 224 5.56 12.65 4.47
C PHE A 224 5.35 14.15 4.67
N ASP A 225 6.29 14.89 5.25
CA ASP A 225 6.25 16.36 5.43
C ASP A 225 5.92 17.12 4.12
N PRO A 226 6.46 16.76 2.94
CA PRO A 226 6.08 17.39 1.68
C PRO A 226 4.59 17.27 1.34
N PHE A 227 3.95 16.20 1.80
CA PHE A 227 2.53 15.93 1.58
C PHE A 227 1.64 16.57 2.65
N SER A 228 2.20 17.08 3.75
CA SER A 228 1.44 17.76 4.83
C SER A 228 0.46 18.79 4.28
N LYS A 229 0.86 19.61 3.31
CA LYS A 229 -0.01 20.63 2.68
C LYS A 229 -1.22 20.06 1.94
N LEU A 230 -1.08 18.86 1.38
CA LEU A 230 -2.17 18.15 0.70
C LEU A 230 -3.12 17.52 1.72
N PHE A 231 -2.59 17.10 2.88
CA PHE A 231 -3.40 16.63 4.00
C PHE A 231 -4.08 17.75 4.78
N LEU A 232 -3.43 18.91 4.94
CA LEU A 232 -3.83 20.04 5.81
C LEU A 232 -5.21 20.68 5.49
N GLN A 233 -5.91 20.26 4.43
CA GLN A 233 -7.34 20.57 4.27
C GLN A 233 -8.25 19.70 5.16
N GLN A 234 -7.71 18.63 5.75
CA GLN A 234 -8.31 17.70 6.68
C GLN A 234 -7.39 17.55 7.90
N ASP A 235 -7.92 17.64 9.11
CA ASP A 235 -7.16 17.46 10.36
C ASP A 235 -6.83 15.97 10.61
N VAL A 236 -6.09 15.32 9.68
CA VAL A 236 -5.77 13.89 9.72
C VAL A 236 -4.27 13.65 9.59
N THR A 237 -3.75 12.70 10.37
CA THR A 237 -2.36 12.26 10.23
C THR A 237 -2.23 11.20 9.14
N VAL A 238 -1.03 11.01 8.59
CA VAL A 238 -0.77 9.92 7.62
C VAL A 238 -1.08 8.56 8.25
N GLN A 239 -0.75 8.39 9.53
CA GLN A 239 -1.07 7.17 10.25
C GLN A 239 -2.58 6.91 10.29
N ASP A 240 -3.39 7.93 10.55
CA ASP A 240 -4.86 7.81 10.56
C ASP A 240 -5.42 7.38 9.20
N LEU A 241 -4.86 7.92 8.11
CA LEU A 241 -5.25 7.53 6.76
C LEU A 241 -4.85 6.07 6.44
N LEU A 242 -3.66 5.65 6.89
CA LEU A 242 -3.21 4.26 6.69
C LEU A 242 -4.02 3.26 7.53
N HIS A 243 -4.52 3.65 8.70
CA HIS A 243 -5.42 2.83 9.52
C HIS A 243 -6.75 2.54 8.82
N GLN A 244 -7.19 3.40 7.90
CA GLN A 244 -8.46 3.25 7.19
C GLN A 244 -8.42 2.26 6.01
N ALA A 245 -7.25 1.64 5.75
CA ALA A 245 -7.12 0.66 4.69
C ALA A 245 -8.06 -0.54 4.90
N SER A 246 -8.70 -0.98 3.82
CA SER A 246 -9.59 -2.14 3.87
C SER A 246 -8.81 -3.45 3.88
N VAL A 247 -7.70 -3.52 3.14
CA VAL A 247 -6.87 -4.74 3.02
C VAL A 247 -5.40 -4.37 2.87
N TRP A 248 -4.52 -5.10 3.55
CA TRP A 248 -3.07 -5.02 3.39
C TRP A 248 -2.53 -6.30 2.74
N LEU A 249 -2.03 -6.18 1.52
CA LEU A 249 -1.39 -7.23 0.75
C LEU A 249 0.13 -7.04 0.79
N LEU A 250 0.82 -7.91 1.54
CA LEU A 250 2.27 -7.80 1.70
C LEU A 250 3.03 -8.58 0.63
N ARG A 251 3.91 -7.89 -0.08
CA ARG A 251 4.89 -8.43 -1.04
C ARG A 251 6.13 -8.98 -0.31
N SER A 252 5.91 -9.88 0.64
CA SER A 252 7.01 -10.56 1.32
C SER A 252 6.65 -12.01 1.63
N GLU A 253 7.67 -12.86 1.56
CA GLU A 253 7.58 -14.27 1.91
C GLU A 253 7.94 -14.43 3.39
N PHE A 254 7.16 -15.23 4.13
CA PHE A 254 7.39 -15.45 5.56
C PHE A 254 8.79 -16.01 5.86
N VAL A 255 9.39 -16.73 4.89
CA VAL A 255 10.74 -17.32 5.01
C VAL A 255 11.85 -16.26 5.02
N LEU A 256 11.60 -15.09 4.41
CA LEU A 256 12.58 -14.02 4.30
C LEU A 256 12.47 -12.98 5.43
N GLU A 257 11.43 -13.07 6.24
CA GLU A 257 11.18 -12.15 7.34
C GLU A 257 11.64 -12.75 8.68
N TYR A 258 12.13 -11.89 9.57
CA TYR A 258 12.43 -12.31 10.94
C TYR A 258 11.15 -12.69 11.69
N PRO A 259 11.20 -13.73 12.55
CA PRO A 259 10.04 -14.20 13.28
C PRO A 259 9.50 -13.10 14.20
N ARG A 260 8.23 -12.76 14.03
CA ARG A 260 7.50 -11.79 14.86
C ARG A 260 6.01 -12.11 14.89
N PRO A 261 5.26 -11.63 15.90
CA PRO A 261 3.82 -11.79 15.94
C PRO A 261 3.15 -11.15 14.71
N LEU A 262 2.25 -11.90 14.06
CA LEU A 262 1.42 -11.41 12.97
C LEU A 262 -0.04 -11.40 13.40
N ILE A 263 -0.80 -10.42 12.89
CA ILE A 263 -2.25 -10.34 13.10
C ILE A 263 -3.00 -11.03 11.96
N PRO A 264 -4.21 -11.58 12.19
CA PRO A 264 -4.88 -12.47 11.24
C PRO A 264 -5.19 -11.88 9.85
N TRP A 265 -5.41 -10.57 9.76
CA TRP A 265 -5.78 -9.91 8.50
C TRP A 265 -4.58 -9.39 7.70
N ARG A 266 -3.37 -9.41 8.30
CA ARG A 266 -2.13 -9.11 7.58
C ARG A 266 -1.68 -10.38 6.86
N ALA A 267 -2.17 -10.57 5.64
CA ALA A 267 -1.79 -11.69 4.82
C ALA A 267 -0.39 -11.46 4.21
N GLY A 268 0.61 -12.19 4.71
CA GLY A 268 1.94 -12.33 4.12
C GLY A 268 2.16 -13.76 3.63
N GLY A 269 3.05 -13.95 2.64
CA GLY A 269 3.34 -15.27 2.07
C GLY A 269 2.42 -15.72 0.93
N PHE A 270 2.05 -14.81 0.02
CA PHE A 270 1.30 -15.20 -1.17
C PHE A 270 2.22 -15.79 -2.25
N SER A 271 2.33 -17.12 -2.29
CA SER A 271 2.55 -17.80 -3.57
C SER A 271 1.26 -17.70 -4.37
N TRP A 272 1.23 -16.84 -5.40
CA TRP A 272 0.04 -16.55 -6.23
C TRP A 272 -0.45 -17.73 -7.10
N SER A 273 -0.06 -18.95 -6.78
CA SER A 273 -0.66 -20.18 -7.29
C SER A 273 -2.03 -20.46 -6.64
N GLN A 274 -2.36 -19.84 -5.52
CA GLN A 274 -3.58 -20.13 -4.76
C GLN A 274 -4.26 -18.83 -4.26
N TYR A 275 -5.44 -18.55 -4.82
CA TYR A 275 -6.46 -17.60 -4.34
C TYR A 275 -6.23 -16.10 -4.56
N VAL A 276 -7.03 -15.53 -5.48
CA VAL A 276 -7.36 -14.10 -5.54
C VAL A 276 -8.83 -14.00 -5.90
N ALA A 277 -9.71 -14.23 -4.94
CA ALA A 277 -11.09 -13.79 -5.07
C ALA A 277 -11.19 -12.52 -4.24
N ILE A 278 -11.25 -11.36 -4.89
CA ILE A 278 -11.67 -10.14 -4.20
C ILE A 278 -13.17 -10.31 -4.01
N ALA A 279 -13.60 -10.70 -2.81
CA ALA A 279 -15.01 -10.75 -2.45
C ALA A 279 -15.63 -9.33 -2.56
N PRO A 280 -16.93 -9.20 -2.86
CA PRO A 280 -17.59 -7.90 -2.89
C PRO A 280 -17.43 -7.21 -1.53
N ILE A 281 -16.86 -6.01 -1.52
CA ILE A 281 -16.77 -5.16 -0.35
C ILE A 281 -18.19 -4.69 -0.01
N SER A 282 -18.83 -5.33 0.97
CA SER A 282 -20.12 -4.87 1.47
C SER A 282 -19.95 -3.53 2.18
N LYS A 283 -20.67 -2.49 1.71
CA LYS A 283 -20.74 -1.19 2.38
C LYS A 283 -21.11 -1.38 3.86
N CYS A 284 -20.21 -1.01 4.77
CA CYS A 284 -20.55 -0.88 6.18
C CYS A 284 -21.42 0.37 6.34
N GLY A 285 -22.70 0.17 6.66
CA GLY A 285 -23.65 1.25 6.88
C GLY A 285 -23.26 2.10 8.09
N GLY A 286 -23.15 3.41 7.88
CA GLY A 286 -23.03 4.38 8.97
C GLY A 286 -24.32 4.42 9.77
N GLY A 287 -24.26 3.91 11.00
CA GLY A 287 -25.23 4.18 12.06
C GLY A 287 -24.51 4.95 13.16
N ASN A 288 -24.94 6.19 13.39
CA ASN A 288 -24.64 6.94 14.61
C ASN A 288 -25.02 6.06 15.80
N ASP A 289 -24.03 5.61 16.58
CA ASP A 289 -24.08 5.49 18.04
C ASP A 289 -22.76 4.86 18.55
N THR A 290 -22.03 5.65 19.34
CA THR A 290 -21.00 5.25 20.33
C THR A 290 -19.98 4.16 19.97
N LEU A 291 -18.73 4.57 19.67
CA LEU A 291 -17.46 3.96 20.12
C LEU A 291 -17.47 2.42 20.34
N GLN A 292 -17.70 1.65 19.28
CA GLN A 292 -17.38 0.22 19.25
C GLN A 292 -16.91 -0.17 17.84
N THR A 293 -15.60 -0.24 17.67
CA THR A 293 -14.94 -0.80 16.49
C THR A 293 -15.22 -2.30 16.44
N SER A 294 -16.25 -2.68 15.69
CA SER A 294 -16.55 -4.07 15.39
C SER A 294 -15.66 -4.54 14.23
N PRO A 295 -14.88 -5.63 14.36
CA PRO A 295 -14.04 -6.11 13.26
C PRO A 295 -14.89 -6.72 12.14
N CYS A 296 -14.69 -6.24 10.90
CA CYS A 296 -15.23 -6.89 9.70
C CYS A 296 -14.66 -8.30 9.58
N THR A 297 -15.51 -9.32 9.70
CA THR A 297 -15.12 -10.72 9.58
C THR A 297 -15.12 -11.10 8.10
N LEU A 298 -13.94 -11.35 7.52
CA LEU A 298 -13.84 -11.99 6.22
C LEU A 298 -14.24 -13.46 6.37
N GLY A 299 -15.35 -13.86 5.75
CA GLY A 299 -15.65 -15.26 5.51
C GLY A 299 -14.66 -15.85 4.52
N LEU A 300 -13.66 -16.56 5.04
CA LEU A 300 -12.80 -17.43 4.24
C LEU A 300 -13.66 -18.61 3.74
N ALA A 301 -14.03 -18.59 2.46
CA ALA A 301 -14.55 -19.78 1.79
C ALA A 301 -13.37 -20.70 1.49
N THR A 302 -13.29 -21.83 2.19
CA THR A 302 -12.38 -22.95 1.92
C THR A 302 -12.69 -23.63 0.60
#